data_AF-A0A482AUZ9-F1
#
_entry.id   AF-A0A482AUZ9-F1
#
_cell.length_a   1.000
_cell.length_b   1.000
_cell.length_c   1.000
_cell.angle_alpha   90.00
_cell.angle_beta   90.00
_cell.angle_gamma   90.00
#
_symmetry.space_group_name_H-M   'P 1'
#
loop_
_entity.id
_entity.type
_entity.pdbx_description
1 polymer ?
#
loop_
_entity_poly.entity_id
_entity_poly.type
_entity_poly.pdbx_seq_one_letter_code
_entity_poly.pdbx_strand_id
1 'polypeptide(L)' 'LLTKKPGMNLGRSFWMCPRPLGPSGAKEKNTQWRCQTFIWCSDWNSSVANGE' A
#
# COMPACT_ATOMS: atom_id res chain seq x y z
N LEU A 1 -0.35 2.46 -7.79
CA LEU A 1 -0.69 1.16 -8.42
C LEU A 1 -2.20 1.05 -8.53
N LEU A 2 -2.72 0.31 -9.52
CA LEU A 2 -4.16 0.15 -9.77
C LEU A 2 -4.56 -1.33 -9.61
N THR A 3 -5.62 -1.60 -8.87
CA THR A 3 -6.21 -2.95 -8.77
C THR A 3 -6.96 -3.33 -10.05
N LYS A 4 -6.71 -4.55 -10.54
CA LYS A 4 -7.38 -5.11 -11.74
C LYS A 4 -8.29 -6.30 -11.42
N LYS A 5 -8.26 -6.81 -10.18
CA LYS A 5 -9.07 -7.96 -9.77
C LYS A 5 -10.55 -7.56 -9.71
N PRO A 6 -11.46 -8.31 -10.35
CA PRO A 6 -12.90 -8.05 -10.26
C PRO A 6 -13.40 -8.04 -8.81
N GLY A 7 -14.30 -7.11 -8.49
CA GLY A 7 -14.90 -6.96 -7.17
C GLY A 7 -14.93 -5.50 -6.69
N MET A 8 -15.28 -5.30 -5.42
CA MET A 8 -15.50 -3.97 -4.82
C MET A 8 -14.31 -3.02 -4.95
N ASN A 9 -13.08 -3.55 -5.02
CA ASN A 9 -11.88 -2.74 -5.12
C ASN A 9 -11.38 -2.54 -6.55
N LEU A 10 -12.07 -3.04 -7.59
CA LEU A 10 -11.62 -2.90 -8.99
C LEU A 10 -11.44 -1.41 -9.36
N GLY A 11 -10.29 -1.05 -9.92
CA GLY A 11 -10.00 0.33 -10.32
C GLY A 11 -9.62 1.28 -9.18
N ARG A 12 -9.52 0.81 -7.93
CA ARG A 12 -8.96 1.61 -6.83
C ARG A 12 -7.44 1.71 -6.94
N SER A 13 -6.92 2.90 -6.68
CA SER A 13 -5.48 3.15 -6.65
C SER A 13 -4.92 3.12 -5.22
N PHE A 14 -3.69 2.64 -5.10
CA PHE A 14 -2.99 2.53 -3.82
C PHE A 14 -1.48 2.79 -3.97
N TRP A 15 -0.86 3.15 -2.86
CA TRP A 15 0.59 3.10 -2.67
C TRP A 15 0.98 1.88 -1.85
N MET A 16 2.14 1.33 -2.16
CA MET A 16 2.77 0.28 -1.36
C MET A 16 4.28 0.50 -1.35
N CYS A 17 4.99 -0.19 -0.45
CA CYS A 17 6.44 -0.10 -0.39
C CYS A 17 7.08 -0.51 -1.74
N PRO A 18 7.92 0.36 -2.36
CA PRO A 18 8.50 0.11 -3.68
C PRO A 18 9.65 -0.90 -3.67
N ARG A 19 10.19 -1.19 -2.47
CA ARG A 19 11.33 -2.10 -2.30
C ARG A 19 11.00 -3.51 -2.82
N PRO A 20 11.98 -4.29 -3.27
CA PRO A 20 11.76 -5.67 -3.72
C PRO A 20 11.37 -6.58 -2.56
N LEU A 21 10.71 -7.70 -2.87
CA LEU A 21 10.53 -8.79 -1.89
C LEU A 21 11.89 -9.41 -1.56
N GLY A 22 12.07 -9.78 -0.28
CA GLY A 22 13.28 -10.47 0.16
C GLY A 22 13.27 -11.96 -0.17
N PRO A 23 14.39 -12.66 0.09
CA PRO A 23 14.53 -14.11 -0.14
C PRO A 23 13.47 -14.94 0.59
N SER A 24 12.94 -14.43 1.70
CA SER A 24 11.87 -15.06 2.48
C SER A 24 10.52 -15.07 1.76
N GLY A 25 10.32 -14.20 0.75
CA GLY A 25 9.01 -13.93 0.14
C GLY A 25 8.03 -13.21 1.08
N ALA A 26 8.40 -12.99 2.35
CA ALA A 26 7.58 -12.33 3.35
C ALA A 26 7.84 -10.82 3.36
N LYS A 27 6.97 -10.10 4.09
CA LYS A 27 7.16 -8.67 4.33
C LYS A 27 7.98 -8.47 5.59
N GLU A 28 8.99 -7.61 5.53
CA GLU A 28 10.01 -7.49 6.57
C GLU A 28 10.09 -6.06 7.11
N LYS A 29 10.17 -5.93 8.45
CA LYS A 29 10.34 -4.65 9.14
C LYS A 29 11.82 -4.47 9.49
N ASN A 30 12.33 -3.25 9.37
CA ASN A 30 13.72 -2.90 9.69
C ASN A 30 14.81 -3.64 8.87
N THR A 31 14.47 -4.16 7.69
CA THR A 31 15.44 -4.71 6.73
C THR A 31 15.42 -3.89 5.45
N GLN A 32 16.24 -4.23 4.44
CA GLN A 32 16.20 -3.59 3.11
C GLN A 32 15.02 -4.03 2.24
N TRP A 33 14.31 -5.08 2.64
CA TRP A 33 13.26 -5.72 1.86
C TRP A 33 11.89 -5.09 2.09
N ARG A 34 10.94 -5.36 1.18
CA ARG A 34 9.58 -4.79 1.20
C ARG A 34 8.91 -4.93 2.57
N CYS A 35 8.50 -3.80 3.15
CA CYS A 35 7.73 -3.77 4.38
C CYS A 35 6.21 -3.85 4.11
N GLN A 36 5.43 -3.78 5.19
CA GLN A 36 3.97 -3.93 5.18
C GLN A 36 3.20 -2.68 4.68
N THR A 37 3.87 -1.58 4.33
CA THR A 37 3.22 -0.34 3.90
C THR A 37 2.24 -0.58 2.74
N PHE A 38 0.99 -0.20 2.98
CA PHE A 38 -0.11 -0.22 2.02
C PHE A 38 -1.09 0.89 2.41
N ILE A 39 -1.38 1.81 1.49
CA ILE A 39 -2.26 2.96 1.72
C ILE A 39 -3.12 3.14 0.47
N TRP A 40 -4.45 3.18 0.61
CA TRP A 40 -5.31 3.56 -0.52
C TRP A 40 -5.13 5.04 -0.84
N CYS A 41 -5.09 5.39 -2.13
CA CYS A 41 -4.95 6.78 -2.54
C CYS A 41 -6.08 7.67 -2.02
N SER A 42 -7.28 7.11 -1.84
CA SER A 42 -8.43 7.78 -1.22
C SER A 42 -8.18 8.18 0.24
N ASP A 43 -7.48 7.33 0.99
CA ASP A 43 -7.38 7.43 2.46
C ASP A 43 -6.38 8.50 2.89
N TRP A 44 -5.48 8.90 1.98
CA TRP A 44 -4.49 9.96 2.21
C TRP A 44 -5.09 11.36 2.23
N ASN A 45 -6.14 11.60 1.44
CA ASN A 45 -6.83 12.89 1.43
C ASN A 45 -7.73 13.08 2.67
N SER A 46 -8.12 12.00 3.35
CA SER A 46 -8.89 12.06 4.61
C SER A 46 -8.06 12.50 5.82
N SER A 47 -6.73 12.41 5.76
CA SER A 47 -5.83 12.92 6.81
C SER A 47 -5.72 14.45 6.84
N VAL A 48 -6.15 15.12 5.77
CA VAL A 48 -6.12 16.60 5.66
C VAL A 48 -7.47 17.24 6.02
N ALA A 49 -8.54 16.44 6.13
CA ALA A 49 -9.89 16.90 6.42
C ALA A 49 -10.35 16.65 7.88
N ASN A 50 -9.59 15.90 8.67
CA ASN A 50 -9.85 15.70 10.11
C ASN A 50 -8.60 16.08 10.91
N GLY A 51 -8.28 17.37 10.89
CA GLY A 51 -7.47 18.00 11.92
C GLY A 51 -8.39 18.55 13.00
N GLU A 52 -8.84 17.67 13.90
CA GLU A 52 -9.29 17.99 15.27
C GLU A 52 -8.60 16.99 16.21
#